data_AF-A0A6A6V8P2-F1
#
_entry.id   AF-A0A6A6V8P2-F1
#
_cell.length_a   1.000
_cell.length_b   1.000
_cell.length_c   1.000
_cell.angle_alpha   90.00
_cell.angle_beta   90.00
_cell.angle_gamma   90.00
#
_symmetry.space_group_name_H-M   'P 1'
#
loop_
_entity.id
_entity.type
_entity.pdbx_description
1 polymer ?
#
loop_
_entity_poly.entity_id
_entity_poly.type
_entity_poly.pdbx_seq_one_letter_code
_entity_poly.pdbx_strand_id
1 'polypeptide(L)'
;MATMHSDASSPFIDRLSLELQQMILCQLGDVLSLRSAALTCRALYHAVLSAETLITTRVWLEQVGIDALPEACLALEAARGEPHSQETARKFIETHLQKRAEPAIPWALSSAIPMAKLCVCVTDLASRFIEACATKTNILSSSPPSTEEVSRIRQALYRFEIFCSLFRLETNDGGPGPDLVNAYFSCFSPWEIEQLACVHDFLVRVVAPAFNDVAEHDILWGVIHVESIEFVDNFDTGHIQHVLSLGLQKLRLISMTAAYKERYELLEGSKPVYRSMFLHEALTILPDPAGDMIFTETTAAEIRNQLTTFFVDSDGGPFEAWMWANQDESFRSVYREEHAPLRQWGYVMWDRQRLANNGIFDSRWERPETSQEDMNERTRRRAEIELSWEQREVIATSGGWGWWSLADHSKIIWPERKSQPAQYRRRAPSRFEPKTLEEARDGLRTFDLPLSVRRRLGG
;
A
#
# COMPACT_ATOMS: atom_id res chain seq x y z
N MET A 1 61.89 -22.56 -26.71
CA MET A 1 60.90 -21.89 -25.85
C MET A 1 59.61 -21.80 -26.63
N ALA A 2 58.76 -22.83 -26.51
CA ALA A 2 57.44 -22.85 -27.14
C ALA A 2 56.43 -22.29 -26.13
N THR A 3 55.82 -21.16 -26.47
CA THR A 3 54.68 -20.59 -25.75
C THR A 3 53.48 -21.50 -25.90
N MET A 4 53.13 -22.23 -24.83
CA MET A 4 51.85 -22.91 -24.72
C MET A 4 50.74 -21.86 -24.66
N HIS A 5 50.05 -21.65 -25.78
CA HIS A 5 48.72 -21.06 -25.76
C HIS A 5 47.79 -22.03 -25.05
N SER A 6 47.38 -21.65 -23.84
CA SER A 6 46.24 -22.22 -23.15
C SER A 6 45.00 -21.89 -23.97
N ASP A 7 44.54 -22.85 -24.79
CA ASP A 7 43.19 -22.84 -25.36
C ASP A 7 42.18 -22.84 -24.20
N ALA A 8 41.75 -21.64 -23.80
CA ALA A 8 40.57 -21.48 -22.97
C ALA A 8 39.39 -21.94 -23.82
N SER A 9 39.01 -23.20 -23.64
CA SER A 9 37.90 -23.83 -24.36
C SER A 9 36.70 -22.89 -24.29
N SER A 10 36.14 -22.48 -25.43
CA SER A 10 34.98 -21.57 -25.45
C SER A 10 33.87 -22.12 -24.56
N PRO A 11 33.16 -21.27 -23.80
CA PRO A 11 32.04 -21.68 -22.96
C PRO A 11 31.07 -22.58 -23.73
N PHE A 12 30.53 -23.61 -23.07
CA PHE A 12 29.59 -24.55 -23.69
C PHE A 12 28.44 -23.84 -24.42
N ILE A 13 27.93 -22.75 -23.84
CA ILE A 13 26.81 -21.99 -24.39
C ILE A 13 27.13 -21.34 -25.74
N ASP A 14 28.37 -20.93 -25.96
CA ASP A 14 28.83 -20.31 -27.21
C ASP A 14 28.95 -21.33 -28.36
N ARG A 15 28.88 -22.63 -28.05
CA ARG A 15 28.93 -23.73 -29.04
C ARG A 15 27.55 -24.24 -29.43
N LEU A 16 26.50 -23.82 -28.73
CA LEU A 16 25.13 -24.19 -29.07
C LEU A 16 24.68 -23.46 -30.34
N SER A 17 23.72 -24.06 -31.06
CA SER A 17 23.07 -23.36 -32.18
C SER A 17 22.27 -22.15 -31.66
N LEU A 18 22.02 -21.19 -32.54
CA LEU A 18 21.24 -20.00 -32.20
C LEU A 18 19.87 -20.37 -31.62
N GLU A 19 19.20 -21.36 -32.21
CA GLU A 19 17.89 -21.84 -31.79
C GLU A 19 17.93 -22.43 -30.38
N LEU A 20 18.96 -23.22 -30.05
CA LEU A 20 19.13 -23.77 -28.70
C LEU A 20 19.41 -22.67 -27.67
N GLN A 21 20.20 -21.66 -28.01
CA GLN A 21 20.42 -20.50 -27.14
C GLN A 21 19.11 -19.74 -26.90
N GLN A 22 18.33 -19.47 -27.95
CA GLN A 22 17.02 -18.82 -27.85
C GLN A 22 16.05 -19.65 -27.01
N MET A 23 16.00 -20.97 -27.20
CA MET A 23 15.16 -21.86 -26.38
C MET A 23 15.53 -21.81 -24.90
N ILE A 24 16.83 -21.82 -24.57
CA ILE A 24 17.30 -21.70 -23.18
C ILE A 24 16.88 -20.34 -22.60
N LEU A 25 17.05 -19.25 -23.35
CA LEU A 25 16.67 -17.90 -22.92
C LEU A 25 15.16 -17.77 -22.69
N CYS A 26 14.33 -18.45 -23.48
CA CYS A 26 12.87 -18.52 -23.28
C CYS A 26 12.43 -19.22 -21.99
N GLN A 27 13.33 -19.99 -21.35
CA GLN A 27 13.05 -20.68 -20.08
C GLN A 27 13.49 -19.88 -18.85
N LEU A 28 14.02 -18.67 -19.03
CA LEU A 28 14.33 -17.81 -17.90
C LEU A 28 13.05 -17.36 -17.20
N GLY A 29 13.05 -17.38 -15.86
CA GLY A 29 11.87 -17.10 -15.05
C GLY A 29 11.49 -15.62 -14.95
N ASP A 30 12.37 -14.71 -15.35
CA ASP A 30 12.11 -13.28 -15.25
C ASP A 30 12.92 -12.42 -16.23
N VAL A 31 12.39 -11.23 -16.52
CA VAL A 31 12.96 -10.29 -17.48
C VAL A 31 14.32 -9.72 -17.02
N LEU A 32 14.58 -9.61 -15.71
CA LEU A 32 15.87 -9.12 -15.20
C LEU A 32 16.97 -10.17 -15.38
N SER A 33 16.64 -11.45 -15.23
CA SER A 33 17.51 -12.57 -15.57
C SER A 33 17.79 -12.61 -17.07
N LEU A 34 16.78 -12.39 -17.92
CA LEU A 34 16.97 -12.28 -19.37
C LEU A 34 17.92 -11.14 -19.75
N ARG A 35 17.72 -9.95 -19.16
CA ARG A 35 18.63 -8.82 -19.34
C ARG A 35 20.06 -9.18 -18.90
N SER A 36 20.22 -9.84 -17.76
CA SER A 36 21.53 -10.22 -17.23
C SER A 36 22.23 -11.24 -18.12
N ALA A 37 21.48 -12.23 -18.64
CA ALA A 37 21.99 -13.21 -19.61
C ALA A 37 22.45 -12.53 -20.91
N ALA A 38 21.67 -11.60 -21.45
CA ALA A 38 22.02 -10.84 -22.65
C ALA A 38 23.32 -10.03 -22.46
N LEU A 39 23.60 -9.55 -21.25
CA LEU A 39 24.80 -8.77 -20.92
C LEU A 39 26.03 -9.63 -20.61
N THR A 40 25.89 -10.95 -20.52
CA THR A 40 26.97 -11.84 -20.11
C THR A 40 27.97 -12.12 -21.23
N CYS A 41 27.51 -12.41 -22.45
CA CYS A 41 28.40 -12.63 -23.60
C CYS A 41 27.75 -12.24 -24.94
N ARG A 42 28.58 -12.11 -25.98
CA ARG A 42 28.12 -11.73 -27.32
C ARG A 42 27.18 -12.76 -27.94
N ALA A 43 27.39 -14.06 -27.70
CA ALA A 43 26.53 -15.10 -28.27
C ALA A 43 25.09 -14.97 -27.75
N LEU A 44 24.92 -14.86 -26.43
CA LEU A 44 23.61 -14.64 -25.81
C LEU A 44 22.99 -13.30 -26.17
N TYR A 45 23.80 -12.23 -26.26
CA TYR A 45 23.32 -10.95 -26.76
C TYR A 45 22.72 -11.06 -28.17
N HIS A 46 23.42 -11.74 -29.09
CA HIS A 46 22.93 -11.96 -30.46
C HIS A 46 21.70 -12.87 -30.50
N ALA A 47 21.65 -13.91 -29.65
CA ALA A 47 20.48 -14.76 -29.50
C ALA A 47 19.24 -13.95 -29.07
N VAL A 48 19.39 -13.08 -28.07
CA VAL A 48 18.32 -12.16 -27.67
C VAL A 48 17.96 -11.20 -28.79
N LEU A 49 18.94 -10.50 -29.39
CA LEU A 49 18.67 -9.49 -30.42
C LEU A 49 17.93 -10.07 -31.64
N SER A 50 18.26 -11.30 -32.05
CA SER A 50 17.64 -11.96 -33.20
C SER A 50 16.19 -12.42 -32.99
N ALA A 51 15.74 -12.54 -31.74
CA ALA A 51 14.40 -13.01 -31.39
C ALA A 51 13.82 -12.26 -30.17
N GLU A 52 14.17 -10.99 -30.00
CA GLU A 52 13.98 -10.22 -28.76
C GLU A 52 12.52 -10.25 -28.31
N THR A 53 11.65 -9.93 -29.25
CA THR A 53 10.22 -9.86 -29.06
C THR A 53 9.60 -11.19 -28.62
N LEU A 54 10.05 -12.30 -29.19
CA LEU A 54 9.56 -13.64 -28.86
C LEU A 54 10.03 -14.08 -27.47
N ILE A 55 11.33 -13.94 -27.22
CA ILE A 55 11.95 -14.35 -25.95
C ILE A 55 11.39 -13.51 -24.81
N THR A 56 11.36 -12.18 -24.99
CA THR A 56 10.85 -11.25 -23.97
C THR A 56 9.38 -11.51 -23.68
N THR A 57 8.55 -11.67 -24.71
CA THR A 57 7.12 -11.98 -24.51
C THR A 57 6.94 -13.30 -23.76
N ARG A 58 7.72 -14.34 -24.08
CA ARG A 58 7.62 -15.63 -23.37
C ARG A 58 8.02 -15.52 -21.90
N VAL A 59 9.18 -14.92 -21.62
CA VAL A 59 9.67 -14.70 -20.26
C VAL A 59 8.72 -13.81 -19.47
N TRP A 60 8.12 -12.82 -20.13
CA TRP A 60 7.15 -11.92 -19.51
C TRP A 60 5.86 -12.62 -19.09
N LEU A 61 5.31 -13.44 -20.00
CA LEU A 61 4.13 -14.26 -19.71
C LEU A 61 4.37 -15.21 -18.54
N GLU A 62 5.56 -15.83 -18.49
CA GLU A 62 5.95 -16.71 -17.38
C GLU A 62 6.05 -15.95 -16.05
N GLN A 63 6.66 -14.76 -16.05
CA GLN A 63 6.88 -13.97 -14.85
C GLN A 63 5.56 -13.45 -14.24
N VAL A 64 4.64 -12.97 -15.08
CA VAL A 64 3.39 -12.33 -14.62
C VAL A 64 2.28 -13.35 -14.41
N GLY A 65 2.20 -14.36 -15.28
CA GLY A 65 1.02 -15.21 -15.46
C GLY A 65 0.04 -14.59 -16.45
N ILE A 66 -0.65 -15.44 -17.20
CA ILE A 66 -1.58 -14.99 -18.26
C ILE A 66 -2.76 -14.20 -17.70
N ASP A 67 -3.27 -14.59 -16.53
CA ASP A 67 -4.47 -13.98 -15.94
C ASP A 67 -4.22 -12.60 -15.37
N ALA A 68 -3.02 -12.34 -14.82
CA ALA A 68 -2.65 -11.04 -14.26
C ALA A 68 -2.00 -10.10 -15.30
N LEU A 69 -1.78 -10.59 -16.52
CA LEU A 69 -1.13 -9.81 -17.58
C LEU A 69 -1.89 -8.54 -17.95
N PRO A 70 -3.23 -8.53 -18.14
CA PRO A 70 -3.95 -7.32 -18.52
C PRO A 70 -3.76 -6.19 -17.51
N GLU A 71 -3.96 -6.45 -16.22
CA GLU A 71 -3.78 -5.46 -15.15
C GLU A 71 -2.31 -5.03 -15.01
N ALA A 72 -1.36 -5.94 -15.18
CA ALA A 72 0.06 -5.59 -15.20
C ALA A 72 0.39 -4.60 -16.34
N CYS A 73 -0.17 -4.81 -17.53
CA CYS A 73 0.03 -3.89 -18.66
C CYS A 73 -0.62 -2.54 -18.40
N LEU A 74 -1.83 -2.53 -17.83
CA LEU A 74 -2.52 -1.29 -17.46
C LEU A 74 -1.79 -0.51 -16.38
N ALA A 75 -1.21 -1.18 -15.38
CA ALA A 75 -0.38 -0.54 -14.36
C ALA A 75 0.85 0.11 -15.00
N LEU A 76 1.47 -0.54 -15.98
CA LEU A 76 2.59 0.04 -16.73
C LEU A 76 2.17 1.25 -17.56
N GLU A 77 1.04 1.18 -18.24
CA GLU A 77 0.50 2.29 -19.04
C GLU A 77 0.13 3.48 -18.15
N ALA A 78 -0.52 3.23 -17.01
CA ALA A 78 -0.86 4.24 -16.02
C ALA A 78 0.38 4.91 -15.43
N ALA A 79 1.43 4.13 -15.14
CA ALA A 79 2.69 4.63 -14.59
C ALA A 79 3.56 5.39 -15.62
N ARG A 80 3.43 5.08 -16.92
CA ARG A 80 4.07 5.81 -18.02
C ARG A 80 3.32 7.07 -18.38
N GLY A 81 2.00 7.06 -18.22
CA GLY A 81 1.20 8.26 -18.29
C GLY A 81 1.66 9.24 -17.22
N GLU A 82 1.57 10.53 -17.54
CA GLU A 82 1.69 11.60 -16.57
C GLU A 82 0.28 11.99 -16.14
N PRO A 83 -0.30 11.39 -15.08
CA PRO A 83 -1.55 11.87 -14.51
C PRO A 83 -1.25 13.19 -13.79
N HIS A 84 -1.31 14.26 -14.57
CA HIS A 84 -1.15 15.64 -14.10
C HIS A 84 -2.50 16.36 -14.02
N SER A 85 -3.58 15.76 -14.50
CA SER A 85 -4.92 16.34 -14.41
C SER A 85 -6.04 15.29 -14.33
N GLN A 86 -7.18 15.69 -13.78
CA GLN A 86 -8.40 14.86 -13.79
C GLN A 86 -8.84 14.45 -15.21
N GLU A 87 -8.58 15.29 -16.22
CA GLU A 87 -8.91 15.00 -17.63
C GLU A 87 -8.08 13.83 -18.17
N THR A 88 -6.77 13.82 -17.89
CA THR A 88 -5.90 12.70 -18.31
C THR A 88 -6.29 11.39 -17.67
N ALA A 89 -6.64 11.41 -16.38
CA ALA A 89 -7.15 10.24 -15.66
C ALA A 89 -8.49 9.76 -16.23
N ARG A 90 -9.43 10.67 -16.53
CA ARG A 90 -10.72 10.33 -17.15
C ARG A 90 -10.53 9.67 -18.51
N LYS A 91 -9.69 10.26 -19.36
CA LYS A 91 -9.36 9.69 -20.68
C LYS A 91 -8.76 8.28 -20.55
N PHE A 92 -7.91 8.07 -19.55
CA PHE A 92 -7.34 6.74 -19.27
C PHE A 92 -8.45 5.74 -18.94
N ILE A 93 -9.34 6.08 -18.01
CA ILE A 93 -10.48 5.22 -17.62
C ILE A 93 -11.34 4.87 -18.84
N GLU A 94 -11.73 5.86 -19.64
CA GLU A 94 -12.57 5.67 -20.83
C GLU A 94 -11.89 4.81 -21.91
N THR A 95 -10.57 4.96 -22.07
CA THR A 95 -9.83 4.29 -23.15
C THR A 95 -9.42 2.87 -22.77
N HIS A 96 -8.97 2.67 -21.54
CA HIS A 96 -8.32 1.43 -21.14
C HIS A 96 -9.21 0.57 -20.24
N LEU A 97 -9.94 1.17 -19.30
CA LEU A 97 -10.76 0.42 -18.35
C LEU A 97 -12.16 0.11 -18.90
N GLN A 98 -12.83 1.10 -19.49
CA GLN A 98 -14.19 0.92 -20.01
C GLN A 98 -14.22 0.15 -21.34
N LYS A 99 -13.33 0.50 -22.27
CA LYS A 99 -13.25 -0.16 -23.59
C LYS A 99 -12.46 -1.47 -23.58
N ARG A 100 -11.75 -1.77 -22.48
CA ARG A 100 -10.93 -2.98 -22.29
C ARG A 100 -9.99 -3.21 -23.47
N ALA A 101 -9.18 -2.21 -23.78
CA ALA A 101 -8.19 -2.34 -24.84
C ALA A 101 -7.27 -3.54 -24.54
N GLU A 102 -7.19 -4.49 -25.46
CA GLU A 102 -6.26 -5.61 -25.31
C GLU A 102 -4.82 -5.08 -25.24
N PRO A 103 -3.98 -5.62 -24.35
CA PRO A 103 -2.60 -5.19 -24.26
C PRO A 103 -1.89 -5.46 -25.59
N ALA A 104 -1.13 -4.47 -26.07
CA ALA A 104 -0.35 -4.63 -27.29
C ALA A 104 0.76 -5.67 -27.07
N ILE A 105 0.53 -6.90 -27.55
CA ILE A 105 1.55 -7.94 -27.67
C ILE A 105 2.08 -7.82 -29.10
N PRO A 106 3.37 -7.45 -29.28
CA PRO A 106 4.46 -8.07 -28.52
C PRO A 106 5.49 -7.13 -27.86
N TRP A 107 6.25 -7.66 -26.89
CA TRP A 107 7.07 -6.87 -25.97
C TRP A 107 8.55 -6.82 -26.34
N ALA A 108 9.11 -5.61 -26.46
CA ALA A 108 10.57 -5.40 -26.48
C ALA A 108 11.14 -5.44 -25.05
N LEU A 109 12.42 -5.82 -24.90
CA LEU A 109 13.07 -5.97 -23.60
C LEU A 109 13.13 -4.63 -22.85
N SER A 110 13.41 -3.54 -23.57
CA SER A 110 13.41 -2.18 -23.02
C SER A 110 12.06 -1.78 -22.40
N SER A 111 10.96 -2.28 -22.95
CA SER A 111 9.61 -2.01 -22.48
C SER A 111 9.24 -2.83 -21.25
N ALA A 112 9.76 -4.06 -21.14
CA ALA A 112 9.44 -4.97 -20.05
C ALA A 112 10.26 -4.71 -18.76
N ILE A 113 11.49 -4.18 -18.88
CA ILE A 113 12.38 -3.93 -17.72
C ILE A 113 11.75 -3.05 -16.62
N PRO A 114 11.11 -1.90 -16.91
CA PRO A 114 10.49 -1.08 -15.87
C PRO A 114 9.43 -1.85 -15.08
N MET A 115 8.66 -2.68 -15.78
CA MET A 115 7.56 -3.44 -15.19
C MET A 115 8.07 -4.65 -14.39
N ALA A 116 9.19 -5.25 -14.79
CA ALA A 116 9.80 -6.37 -14.09
C ALA A 116 10.06 -6.07 -12.61
N LYS A 117 10.44 -4.84 -12.26
CA LYS A 117 10.62 -4.40 -10.87
C LYS A 117 9.30 -4.39 -10.09
N LEU A 118 8.24 -3.90 -10.71
CA LEU A 118 6.91 -3.91 -10.11
C LEU A 118 6.40 -5.34 -9.95
N CYS A 119 6.63 -6.23 -10.92
CA CYS A 119 6.24 -7.64 -10.81
C CYS A 119 6.94 -8.38 -9.67
N VAL A 120 8.24 -8.12 -9.46
CA VAL A 120 8.96 -8.65 -8.29
C VAL A 120 8.31 -8.16 -7.00
N CYS A 121 7.98 -6.87 -6.93
CA CYS A 121 7.30 -6.28 -5.78
C CYS A 121 5.90 -6.88 -5.54
N VAL A 122 5.11 -7.05 -6.59
CA VAL A 122 3.76 -7.64 -6.54
C VAL A 122 3.83 -9.10 -6.12
N THR A 123 4.80 -9.85 -6.62
CA THR A 123 5.00 -11.26 -6.23
C THR A 123 5.34 -11.38 -4.74
N ASP A 124 6.27 -10.57 -4.25
CA ASP A 124 6.66 -10.52 -2.84
C ASP A 124 5.48 -10.14 -1.93
N LEU A 125 4.73 -9.09 -2.29
CA LEU A 125 3.57 -8.65 -1.53
C LEU A 125 2.40 -9.65 -1.59
N ALA A 126 2.20 -10.33 -2.71
CA ALA A 126 1.19 -11.38 -2.83
C ALA A 126 1.51 -12.57 -1.92
N SER A 127 2.77 -13.00 -1.86
CA SER A 127 3.21 -14.06 -0.93
C SER A 127 2.97 -13.64 0.53
N ARG A 128 3.35 -12.42 0.90
CA ARG A 128 3.10 -11.88 2.24
C ARG A 128 1.61 -11.73 2.57
N PHE A 129 0.77 -11.41 1.57
CA PHE A 129 -0.68 -11.37 1.72
C PHE A 129 -1.22 -12.76 2.08
N ILE A 130 -0.81 -13.78 1.33
CA ILE A 130 -1.20 -15.18 1.59
C ILE A 130 -0.78 -15.61 2.99
N GLU A 131 0.45 -15.33 3.38
CA GLU A 131 0.96 -15.61 4.73
C GLU A 131 0.12 -14.90 5.80
N ALA A 132 -0.19 -13.61 5.61
CA ALA A 132 -1.02 -12.85 6.53
C ALA A 132 -2.43 -13.46 6.66
N CYS A 133 -3.06 -13.86 5.54
CA CYS A 133 -4.35 -14.54 5.58
C CYS A 133 -4.28 -15.89 6.30
N ALA A 134 -3.20 -16.65 6.14
CA ALA A 134 -3.02 -17.94 6.82
C ALA A 134 -2.93 -17.81 8.34
N THR A 135 -2.50 -16.64 8.86
CA THR A 135 -2.53 -16.37 10.31
C THR A 135 -3.94 -16.05 10.85
N LYS A 136 -4.88 -15.75 9.96
CA LYS A 136 -6.23 -15.27 10.31
C LYS A 136 -7.31 -16.30 10.06
N THR A 137 -7.04 -17.29 9.21
CA THR A 137 -7.99 -18.36 8.90
C THR A 137 -7.28 -19.68 8.66
N ASN A 138 -7.94 -20.77 9.02
CA ASN A 138 -7.46 -22.12 8.74
C ASN A 138 -7.77 -22.60 7.32
N ILE A 139 -8.49 -21.80 6.51
CA ILE A 139 -8.87 -22.14 5.13
C ILE A 139 -7.64 -22.47 4.25
N LEU A 140 -6.50 -21.83 4.54
CA LEU A 140 -5.22 -22.04 3.86
C LEU A 140 -4.40 -23.21 4.42
N SER A 141 -4.84 -23.86 5.50
CA SER A 141 -4.14 -25.01 6.10
C SER A 141 -4.37 -26.31 5.33
N SER A 142 -5.40 -26.38 4.48
CA SER A 142 -5.79 -27.60 3.77
C SER A 142 -4.96 -27.86 2.51
N SER A 143 -4.50 -26.82 1.82
CA SER A 143 -3.68 -26.89 0.61
C SER A 143 -3.08 -25.53 0.28
N PRO A 144 -1.95 -25.46 -0.46
CA PRO A 144 -1.43 -24.19 -0.95
C PRO A 144 -2.45 -23.48 -1.87
N PRO A 145 -2.37 -22.15 -2.03
CA PRO A 145 -3.22 -21.42 -2.97
C PRO A 145 -3.08 -21.93 -4.41
N SER A 146 -4.19 -21.95 -5.15
CA SER A 146 -4.19 -22.24 -6.58
C SER A 146 -3.56 -21.11 -7.38
N THR A 147 -3.27 -21.37 -8.64
CA THR A 147 -2.76 -20.36 -9.59
C THR A 147 -3.73 -19.20 -9.74
N GLU A 148 -5.03 -19.49 -9.78
CA GLU A 148 -6.12 -18.54 -9.92
C GLU A 148 -6.25 -17.65 -8.68
N GLU A 149 -6.13 -18.22 -7.48
CA GLU A 149 -6.14 -17.46 -6.22
C GLU A 149 -4.95 -16.49 -6.14
N VAL A 150 -3.75 -16.95 -6.52
CA VAL A 150 -2.57 -16.08 -6.60
C VAL A 150 -2.76 -14.99 -7.64
N SER A 151 -3.34 -15.32 -8.80
CA SER A 151 -3.65 -14.35 -9.86
C SER A 151 -4.61 -13.25 -9.40
N ARG A 152 -5.69 -13.59 -8.67
CA ARG A 152 -6.62 -12.57 -8.11
C ARG A 152 -5.92 -11.59 -7.18
N ILE A 153 -5.05 -12.09 -6.30
CA ILE A 153 -4.28 -11.24 -5.38
C ILE A 153 -3.34 -10.31 -6.16
N ARG A 154 -2.64 -10.84 -7.17
CA ARG A 154 -1.77 -10.03 -8.05
C ARG A 154 -2.56 -8.98 -8.82
N GLN A 155 -3.71 -9.34 -9.39
CA GLN A 155 -4.60 -8.40 -10.09
C GLN A 155 -5.06 -7.28 -9.15
N ALA A 156 -5.47 -7.59 -7.92
CA ALA A 156 -5.88 -6.59 -6.94
C ALA A 156 -4.72 -5.64 -6.55
N LEU A 157 -3.49 -6.16 -6.42
CA LEU A 157 -2.29 -5.34 -6.24
C LEU A 157 -2.02 -4.44 -7.45
N TYR A 158 -2.16 -4.93 -8.68
CA TYR A 158 -2.02 -4.08 -9.87
C TYR A 158 -3.13 -3.02 -9.95
N ARG A 159 -4.38 -3.35 -9.61
CA ARG A 159 -5.48 -2.37 -9.52
C ARG A 159 -5.17 -1.27 -8.51
N PHE A 160 -4.58 -1.63 -7.37
CA PHE A 160 -4.06 -0.66 -6.40
C PHE A 160 -2.99 0.26 -7.01
N GLU A 161 -2.03 -0.28 -7.76
CA GLU A 161 -0.98 0.53 -8.41
C GLU A 161 -1.54 1.44 -9.52
N ILE A 162 -2.53 0.96 -10.29
CA ILE A 162 -3.26 1.77 -11.26
C ILE A 162 -3.95 2.93 -10.53
N PHE A 163 -4.64 2.66 -9.43
CA PHE A 163 -5.29 3.69 -8.62
C PHE A 163 -4.25 4.71 -8.10
N CYS A 164 -3.13 4.24 -7.53
CA CYS A 164 -2.05 5.12 -7.09
C CYS A 164 -1.54 6.02 -8.20
N SER A 165 -1.40 5.48 -9.42
CA SER A 165 -0.94 6.24 -10.57
C SER A 165 -1.96 7.32 -10.94
N LEU A 166 -3.21 6.94 -11.24
CA LEU A 166 -4.25 7.85 -11.71
C LEU A 166 -4.61 8.95 -10.70
N PHE A 167 -4.56 8.62 -9.41
CA PHE A 167 -5.00 9.47 -8.31
C PHE A 167 -3.83 10.06 -7.50
N ARG A 168 -2.61 10.06 -8.05
CA ARG A 168 -1.43 10.72 -7.42
C ARG A 168 -1.52 12.25 -7.40
N LEU A 169 -2.46 12.85 -8.16
CA LEU A 169 -2.62 14.29 -8.42
C LEU A 169 -2.26 15.18 -7.20
N GLU A 170 -1.44 16.20 -7.44
CA GLU A 170 -1.04 17.15 -6.41
C GLU A 170 -2.27 17.90 -5.85
N THR A 171 -2.28 18.08 -4.54
CA THR A 171 -3.38 18.62 -3.72
C THR A 171 -3.82 20.05 -4.07
N ASN A 172 -3.18 20.71 -5.04
CA ASN A 172 -3.52 22.07 -5.45
C ASN A 172 -4.88 22.14 -6.19
N ASP A 173 -5.32 21.04 -6.81
CA ASP A 173 -6.57 20.98 -7.58
C ASP A 173 -7.75 20.35 -6.82
N GLY A 174 -7.68 20.26 -5.48
CA GLY A 174 -8.80 19.78 -4.66
C GLY A 174 -9.02 18.26 -4.66
N GLY A 175 -7.98 17.48 -5.00
CA GLY A 175 -8.06 16.01 -5.07
C GLY A 175 -8.86 15.52 -6.28
N PRO A 176 -8.99 14.19 -6.45
CA PRO A 176 -9.85 13.67 -7.49
C PRO A 176 -11.32 13.91 -7.13
N GLY A 177 -12.05 14.57 -8.04
CA GLY A 177 -13.49 14.77 -7.85
C GLY A 177 -14.24 13.43 -7.72
N PRO A 178 -15.30 13.35 -6.90
CA PRO A 178 -16.08 12.12 -6.69
C PRO A 178 -16.53 11.45 -8.00
N ASP A 179 -16.86 12.23 -9.02
CA ASP A 179 -17.26 11.72 -10.34
C ASP A 179 -16.18 10.86 -11.01
N LEU A 180 -14.91 11.23 -10.85
CA LEU A 180 -13.79 10.50 -11.45
C LEU A 180 -13.54 9.19 -10.71
N VAL A 181 -13.63 9.22 -9.39
CA VAL A 181 -13.55 8.03 -8.52
C VAL A 181 -14.70 7.06 -8.88
N ASN A 182 -15.92 7.58 -9.00
CA ASN A 182 -17.09 6.81 -9.40
C ASN A 182 -16.91 6.19 -10.79
N ALA A 183 -16.36 6.94 -11.75
CA ALA A 183 -16.08 6.43 -13.10
C ALA A 183 -15.05 5.28 -13.08
N TYR A 184 -14.03 5.36 -12.23
CA TYR A 184 -13.07 4.29 -12.03
C TYR A 184 -13.73 3.03 -11.47
N PHE A 185 -14.42 3.15 -10.33
CA PHE A 185 -15.02 1.99 -9.66
C PHE A 185 -16.18 1.35 -10.44
N SER A 186 -16.90 2.13 -11.27
CA SER A 186 -17.93 1.60 -12.18
C SER A 186 -17.38 0.64 -13.23
N CYS A 187 -16.06 0.52 -13.39
CA CYS A 187 -15.42 -0.44 -14.28
C CYS A 187 -15.24 -1.84 -13.66
N PHE A 188 -15.49 -1.98 -12.37
CA PHE A 188 -15.24 -3.21 -11.60
C PHE A 188 -16.51 -3.72 -10.94
N SER A 189 -16.61 -5.03 -10.80
CA SER A 189 -17.66 -5.66 -10.01
C SER A 189 -17.45 -5.45 -8.51
N PRO A 190 -18.50 -5.50 -7.67
CA PRO A 190 -18.40 -5.31 -6.23
C PRO A 190 -17.37 -6.21 -5.54
N TRP A 191 -17.23 -7.47 -5.98
CA TRP A 191 -16.23 -8.38 -5.41
C TRP A 191 -14.80 -8.04 -5.86
N GLU A 192 -14.59 -7.49 -7.07
CA GLU A 192 -13.28 -6.97 -7.49
C GLU A 192 -12.89 -5.71 -6.70
N ILE A 193 -13.87 -4.87 -6.34
CA ILE A 193 -13.67 -3.73 -5.44
C ILE A 193 -13.35 -4.23 -4.02
N GLU A 194 -14.05 -5.26 -3.54
CA GLU A 194 -13.77 -5.86 -2.24
C GLU A 194 -12.39 -6.55 -2.20
N GLN A 195 -11.93 -7.12 -3.32
CA GLN A 195 -10.55 -7.62 -3.45
C GLN A 195 -9.53 -6.48 -3.30
N LEU A 196 -9.77 -5.34 -3.95
CA LEU A 196 -8.95 -4.14 -3.79
C LEU A 196 -8.96 -3.63 -2.34
N ALA A 197 -10.12 -3.65 -1.68
CA ALA A 197 -10.25 -3.33 -0.27
C ALA A 197 -9.47 -4.27 0.65
N CYS A 198 -9.47 -5.59 0.39
CA CYS A 198 -8.65 -6.54 1.13
C CYS A 198 -7.16 -6.20 1.02
N VAL A 199 -6.70 -5.86 -0.19
CA VAL A 199 -5.31 -5.44 -0.45
C VAL A 199 -5.00 -4.12 0.24
N HIS A 200 -5.90 -3.13 0.20
CA HIS A 200 -5.74 -1.86 0.91
C HIS A 200 -5.48 -2.10 2.41
N ASP A 201 -6.36 -2.85 3.07
CA ASP A 201 -6.24 -3.12 4.52
C ASP A 201 -4.97 -3.90 4.85
N PHE A 202 -4.56 -4.82 3.97
CA PHE A 202 -3.28 -5.51 4.09
C PHE A 202 -2.09 -4.56 3.96
N LEU A 203 -2.08 -3.67 2.96
CA LEU A 203 -0.99 -2.74 2.72
C LEU A 203 -0.81 -1.74 3.87
N VAL A 204 -1.90 -1.31 4.51
CA VAL A 204 -1.84 -0.54 5.75
C VAL A 204 -1.07 -1.30 6.83
N ARG A 205 -1.42 -2.57 7.08
CA ARG A 205 -0.72 -3.42 8.04
C ARG A 205 0.75 -3.67 7.67
N VAL A 206 1.07 -3.74 6.38
CA VAL A 206 2.44 -3.93 5.88
C VAL A 206 3.36 -2.75 6.27
N VAL A 207 2.86 -1.52 6.21
CA VAL A 207 3.66 -0.34 6.57
C VAL A 207 3.49 0.10 8.02
N ALA A 208 2.49 -0.40 8.72
CA ALA A 208 2.17 -0.01 10.09
C ALA A 208 3.37 -0.06 11.06
N PRO A 209 4.22 -1.09 11.08
CA PRO A 209 5.36 -1.12 12.01
C PRO A 209 6.34 0.05 11.84
N ALA A 210 6.56 0.51 10.60
CA ALA A 210 7.44 1.64 10.33
C ALA A 210 6.73 2.99 10.59
N PHE A 211 5.45 3.06 10.25
CA PHE A 211 4.63 4.25 10.45
C PHE A 211 4.40 4.54 11.94
N ASN A 212 4.01 3.52 12.72
CA ASN A 212 3.73 3.61 14.15
C ASN A 212 4.99 4.02 14.93
N ASP A 213 6.15 3.46 14.59
CA ASP A 213 7.44 3.83 15.19
C ASP A 213 7.74 5.34 15.03
N VAL A 214 7.43 5.94 13.86
CA VAL A 214 7.57 7.39 13.69
C VAL A 214 6.46 8.16 14.41
N ALA A 215 5.20 7.73 14.30
CA ALA A 215 4.06 8.41 14.91
C ALA A 215 4.09 8.43 16.45
N GLU A 216 4.63 7.38 17.07
CA GLU A 216 4.71 7.25 18.53
C GLU A 216 5.90 8.01 19.11
N HIS A 217 6.98 8.17 18.34
CA HIS A 217 8.24 8.68 18.87
C HIS A 217 8.67 10.05 18.35
N ASP A 218 8.27 10.46 17.14
CA ASP A 218 8.69 11.75 16.61
C ASP A 218 7.93 12.90 17.32
N ILE A 219 8.67 13.91 17.77
CA ILE A 219 8.09 15.07 18.45
C ILE A 219 7.20 15.88 17.50
N LEU A 220 7.61 16.10 16.24
CA LEU A 220 6.83 16.91 15.30
C LEU A 220 5.51 16.20 14.93
N TRP A 221 5.55 14.90 14.68
CA TRP A 221 4.35 14.10 14.43
C TRP A 221 3.43 14.10 15.65
N GLY A 222 4.00 14.03 16.86
CA GLY A 222 3.26 14.19 18.09
C GLY A 222 2.56 15.53 18.22
N VAL A 223 3.23 16.64 17.87
CA VAL A 223 2.67 18.00 17.92
C VAL A 223 1.49 18.19 16.97
N ILE A 224 1.49 17.53 15.82
CA ILE A 224 0.38 17.61 14.86
C ILE A 224 -0.64 16.46 15.03
N HIS A 225 -0.54 15.71 16.14
CA HIS A 225 -1.42 14.60 16.49
C HIS A 225 -1.52 13.52 15.39
N VAL A 226 -0.39 13.11 14.80
CA VAL A 226 -0.42 11.92 13.92
C VAL A 226 -0.74 10.68 14.76
N GLU A 227 -1.87 10.05 14.45
CA GLU A 227 -2.32 8.81 15.07
C GLU A 227 -1.57 7.60 14.52
N SER A 228 -1.06 6.74 15.42
CA SER A 228 -0.54 5.42 15.07
C SER A 228 -1.70 4.48 14.69
N ILE A 229 -1.48 3.61 13.70
CA ILE A 229 -2.52 2.77 13.08
C ILE A 229 -3.12 1.78 14.09
N GLU A 230 -2.37 1.42 15.13
CA GLU A 230 -2.84 0.51 16.18
C GLU A 230 -3.98 1.08 17.03
N PHE A 231 -4.25 2.39 16.90
CA PHE A 231 -5.16 3.14 17.77
C PHE A 231 -6.36 3.74 17.03
N VAL A 232 -6.42 3.57 15.71
CA VAL A 232 -7.51 4.10 14.89
C VAL A 232 -8.55 3.00 14.69
N ASP A 233 -9.82 3.34 14.90
CA ASP A 233 -10.94 2.40 14.69
C ASP A 233 -11.10 2.02 13.20
N ASN A 234 -10.56 2.83 12.29
CA ASN A 234 -10.53 2.61 10.84
C ASN A 234 -9.19 3.06 10.23
N PHE A 235 -8.95 2.78 8.95
CA PHE A 235 -7.69 3.17 8.27
C PHE A 235 -7.71 4.58 7.68
N ASP A 236 -8.50 5.49 8.25
CA ASP A 236 -8.86 6.80 7.66
C ASP A 236 -7.90 7.95 8.01
N THR A 237 -6.66 7.67 8.44
CA THR A 237 -5.73 8.79 8.67
C THR A 237 -5.21 9.29 7.33
N GLY A 238 -5.41 10.57 7.01
CA GLY A 238 -4.88 11.14 5.77
C GLY A 238 -3.35 11.01 5.63
N HIS A 239 -2.64 10.82 6.75
CA HIS A 239 -1.21 10.49 6.76
C HIS A 239 -0.92 9.07 6.26
N ILE A 240 -1.65 8.04 6.69
CA ILE A 240 -1.45 6.69 6.16
C ILE A 240 -1.86 6.62 4.69
N GLN A 241 -2.95 7.30 4.32
CA GLN A 241 -3.42 7.37 2.94
C GLN A 241 -2.40 8.05 2.02
N HIS A 242 -1.67 9.06 2.52
CA HIS A 242 -0.52 9.60 1.79
C HIS A 242 0.57 8.56 1.56
N VAL A 243 0.98 7.82 2.59
CA VAL A 243 2.01 6.77 2.47
C VAL A 243 1.59 5.73 1.44
N LEU A 244 0.34 5.25 1.49
CA LEU A 244 -0.24 4.31 0.51
C LEU A 244 -0.14 4.83 -0.93
N SER A 245 -0.40 6.13 -1.15
CA SER A 245 -0.36 6.74 -2.49
C SER A 245 1.02 6.73 -3.17
N LEU A 246 2.09 6.46 -2.41
CA LEU A 246 3.45 6.34 -2.94
C LEU A 246 3.65 5.09 -3.81
N GLY A 247 2.71 4.14 -3.80
CA GLY A 247 2.70 2.95 -4.66
C GLY A 247 3.50 1.79 -4.07
N LEU A 248 3.28 0.59 -4.63
CA LEU A 248 3.70 -0.69 -4.04
C LEU A 248 5.20 -0.79 -3.79
N GLN A 249 6.03 -0.29 -4.70
CA GLN A 249 7.49 -0.34 -4.55
C GLN A 249 7.97 0.43 -3.31
N LYS A 250 7.37 1.59 -3.04
CA LYS A 250 7.71 2.40 -1.87
C LYS A 250 7.18 1.76 -0.58
N LEU A 251 5.96 1.20 -0.60
CA LEU A 251 5.39 0.48 0.52
C LEU A 251 6.24 -0.73 0.92
N ARG A 252 6.70 -1.50 -0.06
CA ARG A 252 7.62 -2.61 0.17
C ARG A 252 8.91 -2.12 0.83
N LEU A 253 9.53 -1.06 0.30
CA LEU A 253 10.74 -0.48 0.88
C LEU A 253 10.54 -0.04 2.33
N ILE A 254 9.46 0.68 2.63
CA ILE A 254 9.11 1.11 3.99
C ILE A 254 8.99 -0.10 4.93
N SER A 255 8.28 -1.14 4.49
CA SER A 255 8.04 -2.33 5.31
C SER A 255 9.30 -3.15 5.64
N MET A 256 10.33 -3.05 4.79
CA MET A 256 11.61 -3.76 4.99
C MET A 256 12.62 -2.95 5.81
N THR A 257 12.34 -1.66 6.07
CA THR A 257 13.27 -0.76 6.73
C THR A 257 13.17 -0.93 8.25
N ALA A 258 14.30 -1.23 8.91
CA ALA A 258 14.35 -1.46 10.34
C ALA A 258 14.83 -0.25 11.15
N ALA A 259 15.72 0.58 10.59
CA ALA A 259 16.32 1.69 11.31
C ALA A 259 15.36 2.90 11.38
N TYR A 260 15.15 3.44 12.58
CA TYR A 260 14.27 4.60 12.80
C TYR A 260 14.57 5.77 11.87
N LYS A 261 15.85 6.14 11.74
CA LYS A 261 16.26 7.27 10.89
C LYS A 261 15.85 7.08 9.43
N GLU A 262 16.01 5.87 8.90
CA GLU A 262 15.63 5.55 7.53
C GLU A 262 14.10 5.54 7.38
N ARG A 263 13.36 5.02 8.37
CA ARG A 263 11.88 5.11 8.41
C ARG A 263 11.41 6.57 8.39
N TYR A 264 12.01 7.39 9.23
CA TYR A 264 11.75 8.84 9.31
C TYR A 264 11.98 9.52 7.96
N GLU A 265 13.09 9.23 7.27
CA GLU A 265 13.37 9.80 5.95
C GLU A 265 12.39 9.30 4.88
N LEU A 266 12.07 8.00 4.87
CA LEU A 266 11.16 7.40 3.90
C LEU A 266 9.71 7.86 4.04
N LEU A 267 9.29 8.20 5.26
CA LEU A 267 7.95 8.69 5.62
C LEU A 267 7.84 10.22 5.60
N GLU A 268 8.85 10.91 5.06
CA GLU A 268 8.90 12.38 5.03
C GLU A 268 8.72 13.01 6.42
N GLY A 269 9.37 12.42 7.43
CA GLY A 269 9.16 12.74 8.84
C GLY A 269 9.30 14.22 9.20
N SER A 270 10.13 14.96 8.45
CA SER A 270 10.32 16.41 8.62
C SER A 270 9.16 17.29 8.11
N LYS A 271 8.28 16.71 7.27
CA LYS A 271 7.12 17.34 6.65
C LYS A 271 6.03 16.26 6.45
N PRO A 272 5.39 15.77 7.53
CA PRO A 272 4.31 14.80 7.42
C PRO A 272 3.23 15.32 6.48
N VAL A 273 3.04 14.62 5.37
CA VAL A 273 2.05 14.99 4.36
C VAL A 273 0.72 14.35 4.72
N TYR A 274 -0.35 15.12 4.56
CA TYR A 274 -1.71 14.68 4.74
C TYR A 274 -2.39 14.58 3.37
N ARG A 275 -3.10 13.48 3.12
CA ARG A 275 -3.88 13.27 1.89
C ARG A 275 -5.29 12.82 2.26
N SER A 276 -6.25 13.72 2.12
CA SER A 276 -7.68 13.37 2.10
C SER A 276 -8.07 12.72 0.77
N MET A 277 -9.20 12.02 0.74
CA MET A 277 -9.87 11.56 -0.47
C MET A 277 -9.01 10.62 -1.34
N PHE A 278 -8.22 9.76 -0.68
CA PHE A 278 -7.52 8.65 -1.35
C PHE A 278 -8.35 7.36 -1.26
N LEU A 279 -7.72 6.18 -1.32
CA LEU A 279 -8.41 4.92 -1.53
C LEU A 279 -9.40 4.56 -0.41
N HIS A 280 -9.07 4.77 0.87
CA HIS A 280 -10.00 4.47 1.97
C HIS A 280 -11.32 5.23 1.82
N GLU A 281 -11.23 6.56 1.73
CA GLU A 281 -12.40 7.42 1.55
C GLU A 281 -13.10 7.13 0.21
N ALA A 282 -12.33 6.91 -0.86
CA ALA A 282 -12.87 6.55 -2.17
C ALA A 282 -13.67 5.24 -2.13
N LEU A 283 -13.33 4.28 -1.26
CA LEU A 283 -14.08 3.04 -1.05
C LEU A 283 -15.30 3.23 -0.14
N THR A 284 -15.26 4.15 0.84
CA THR A 284 -16.37 4.40 1.77
C THR A 284 -17.45 5.32 1.20
N ILE A 285 -17.09 6.27 0.35
CA ILE A 285 -18.03 7.24 -0.25
C ILE A 285 -18.70 6.72 -1.52
N LEU A 286 -18.37 5.50 -1.97
CA LEU A 286 -18.98 4.92 -3.15
C LEU A 286 -20.49 5.02 -3.00
N PRO A 287 -21.18 5.76 -3.89
CA PRO A 287 -22.59 6.00 -3.73
C PRO A 287 -23.28 4.64 -3.78
N ASP A 288 -24.05 4.32 -2.75
CA ASP A 288 -25.10 3.31 -2.83
C ASP A 288 -26.17 3.88 -3.77
N PRO A 289 -26.12 3.55 -5.07
CA PRO A 289 -26.97 4.17 -6.04
C PRO A 289 -28.28 3.40 -5.99
N ALA A 290 -29.17 3.88 -5.12
CA ALA A 290 -30.56 3.49 -4.90
C ALA A 290 -30.79 2.76 -3.58
N GLY A 291 -31.35 3.49 -2.61
CA GLY A 291 -32.03 2.89 -1.47
C GLY A 291 -33.35 2.20 -1.82
N ASP A 292 -33.36 1.27 -2.78
CA ASP A 292 -34.60 0.54 -3.13
C ASP A 292 -34.43 -0.92 -3.64
N MET A 293 -33.23 -1.51 -3.74
CA MET A 293 -33.11 -2.95 -4.09
C MET A 293 -32.18 -3.71 -3.15
N ILE A 294 -32.76 -4.19 -2.05
CA ILE A 294 -32.17 -5.23 -1.20
C ILE A 294 -32.12 -6.54 -2.03
N PHE A 295 -31.13 -7.41 -1.80
CA PHE A 295 -31.02 -8.75 -2.42
C PHE A 295 -32.31 -9.57 -2.41
N THR A 296 -33.26 -9.26 -1.53
CA THR A 296 -34.52 -10.00 -1.36
C THR A 296 -35.36 -10.10 -2.63
N GLU A 297 -35.20 -9.20 -3.61
CA GLU A 297 -36.00 -9.18 -4.85
C GLU A 297 -35.24 -9.59 -6.13
N THR A 298 -33.91 -9.79 -6.08
CA THR A 298 -33.09 -10.07 -7.27
C THR A 298 -32.31 -11.37 -7.14
N THR A 299 -32.36 -12.24 -8.15
CA THR A 299 -31.64 -13.52 -8.15
C THR A 299 -30.13 -13.34 -8.38
N ALA A 300 -29.32 -14.24 -7.84
CA ALA A 300 -27.86 -14.25 -8.07
C ALA A 300 -27.46 -14.25 -9.57
N ALA A 301 -28.28 -14.88 -10.42
CA ALA A 301 -28.06 -14.90 -11.87
C ALA A 301 -28.34 -13.54 -12.51
N GLU A 302 -29.38 -12.83 -12.07
CA GLU A 302 -29.67 -11.46 -12.53
C GLU A 302 -28.57 -10.48 -12.12
N ILE A 303 -28.08 -10.59 -10.88
CA ILE A 303 -26.95 -9.77 -10.39
C ILE A 303 -25.70 -10.02 -11.23
N ARG A 304 -25.37 -11.30 -11.50
CA ARG A 304 -24.22 -11.65 -12.33
C ARG A 304 -24.36 -11.15 -13.78
N ASN A 305 -25.58 -11.12 -14.32
CA ASN A 305 -25.84 -10.61 -15.68
C ASN A 305 -25.84 -9.08 -15.76
N GLN A 306 -26.17 -8.38 -14.66
CA GLN A 306 -26.17 -6.92 -14.59
C GLN A 306 -24.78 -6.35 -14.31
N LEU A 307 -23.90 -7.12 -13.66
CA LEU A 307 -22.56 -6.69 -13.29
C LEU A 307 -21.55 -7.16 -14.33
N THR A 308 -20.88 -6.20 -14.96
CA THR A 308 -19.76 -6.51 -15.84
C THR A 308 -18.50 -6.69 -15.00
N THR A 309 -17.89 -7.88 -15.05
CA THR A 309 -16.59 -8.11 -14.40
C THR A 309 -15.48 -7.59 -15.27
N PHE A 310 -14.45 -6.99 -14.68
CA PHE A 310 -13.29 -6.57 -15.44
C PHE A 310 -12.56 -7.79 -16.03
N PHE A 311 -12.44 -8.85 -15.23
CA PHE A 311 -11.89 -10.15 -15.62
C PHE A 311 -12.96 -11.24 -15.64
N VAL A 312 -12.91 -12.14 -16.64
CA VAL A 312 -13.79 -13.32 -16.65
C VAL A 312 -13.14 -14.40 -15.80
N ASP A 313 -13.49 -14.41 -14.52
CA ASP A 313 -13.11 -15.49 -13.62
C ASP A 313 -13.91 -16.75 -13.96
N SER A 314 -13.21 -17.85 -14.22
CA SER A 314 -13.85 -19.15 -14.46
C SER A 314 -14.45 -19.74 -13.19
N ASP A 315 -13.98 -19.31 -12.02
CA ASP A 315 -14.49 -19.75 -10.72
C ASP A 315 -15.44 -18.71 -10.11
N GLY A 316 -16.56 -19.18 -9.58
CA GLY A 316 -17.59 -18.34 -8.96
C GLY A 316 -17.29 -17.92 -7.52
N GLY A 317 -16.14 -18.34 -6.96
CA GLY A 317 -15.78 -18.19 -5.55
C GLY A 317 -15.83 -16.76 -5.04
N PRO A 318 -15.16 -15.79 -5.68
CA PRO A 318 -15.20 -14.39 -5.26
C PRO A 318 -16.62 -13.81 -5.19
N PHE A 319 -17.44 -14.09 -6.21
CA PHE A 319 -18.83 -13.67 -6.27
C PHE A 319 -19.66 -14.31 -5.16
N GLU A 320 -19.55 -15.63 -4.96
CA GLU A 320 -20.30 -16.36 -3.94
C GLU A 320 -19.88 -15.96 -2.52
N ALA A 321 -18.59 -15.72 -2.29
CA ALA A 321 -18.06 -15.22 -1.02
C ALA A 321 -18.58 -13.81 -0.70
N TRP A 322 -18.54 -12.91 -1.69
CA TRP A 322 -19.07 -11.55 -1.52
C TRP A 322 -20.59 -11.57 -1.27
N MET A 323 -21.34 -12.37 -2.03
CA MET A 323 -22.79 -12.54 -1.84
C MET A 323 -23.10 -13.13 -0.46
N TRP A 324 -22.32 -14.12 0.00
CA TRP A 324 -22.45 -14.72 1.32
C TRP A 324 -22.30 -13.69 2.46
N ALA A 325 -21.37 -12.74 2.33
CA ALA A 325 -21.16 -11.69 3.33
C ALA A 325 -22.17 -10.54 3.26
N ASN A 326 -22.85 -10.33 2.12
CA ASN A 326 -23.73 -9.18 1.87
C ASN A 326 -25.22 -9.54 1.72
N GLN A 327 -25.67 -10.72 2.19
CA GLN A 327 -27.01 -11.26 1.91
C GLN A 327 -28.19 -10.32 2.24
N ASP A 328 -28.04 -9.46 3.24
CA ASP A 328 -29.10 -8.58 3.73
C ASP A 328 -28.91 -7.11 3.28
N GLU A 329 -28.04 -6.86 2.30
CA GLU A 329 -27.56 -5.52 1.94
C GLU A 329 -27.87 -5.13 0.48
N SER A 330 -27.43 -3.93 0.08
CA SER A 330 -27.46 -3.52 -1.34
C SER A 330 -26.46 -4.36 -2.16
N PHE A 331 -26.82 -4.72 -3.39
CA PHE A 331 -25.94 -5.46 -4.31
C PHE A 331 -24.72 -4.65 -4.80
N ARG A 332 -24.55 -3.42 -4.33
CA ARG A 332 -23.34 -2.60 -4.55
C ARG A 332 -22.56 -2.33 -3.28
N SER A 333 -22.94 -2.96 -2.16
CA SER A 333 -22.25 -2.80 -0.88
C SER A 333 -20.84 -3.34 -0.96
N VAL A 334 -19.88 -2.46 -0.66
CA VAL A 334 -18.44 -2.75 -0.64
C VAL A 334 -17.81 -2.01 0.53
N TYR A 335 -16.66 -2.49 0.99
CA TYR A 335 -15.81 -1.86 2.00
C TYR A 335 -16.50 -1.48 3.31
N ARG A 336 -17.45 -2.29 3.76
CA ARG A 336 -18.13 -2.09 5.04
C ARG A 336 -17.18 -2.29 6.22
N GLU A 337 -17.32 -1.48 7.25
CA GLU A 337 -16.50 -1.59 8.46
C GLU A 337 -16.70 -2.96 9.14
N GLU A 338 -17.92 -3.47 9.11
CA GLU A 338 -18.28 -4.80 9.65
C GLU A 338 -17.53 -5.96 9.01
N HIS A 339 -17.06 -5.77 7.77
CA HIS A 339 -16.34 -6.79 7.01
C HIS A 339 -14.82 -6.70 7.22
N ALA A 340 -14.32 -5.80 8.06
CA ALA A 340 -12.89 -5.72 8.37
C ALA A 340 -12.28 -7.07 8.81
N PRO A 341 -12.93 -7.90 9.65
CA PRO A 341 -12.44 -9.24 9.97
C PRO A 341 -12.38 -10.17 8.75
N LEU A 342 -13.34 -10.07 7.83
CA LEU A 342 -13.37 -10.86 6.59
C LEU A 342 -12.22 -10.48 5.64
N ARG A 343 -11.96 -9.18 5.52
CA ARG A 343 -10.84 -8.67 4.71
C ARG A 343 -9.47 -9.07 5.23
N GLN A 344 -9.32 -9.34 6.54
CA GLN A 344 -8.05 -9.81 7.11
C GLN A 344 -7.61 -11.17 6.55
N TRP A 345 -8.56 -12.03 6.18
CA TRP A 345 -8.26 -13.32 5.54
C TRP A 345 -8.59 -13.33 4.04
N GLY A 346 -8.89 -12.17 3.44
CA GLY A 346 -9.07 -12.04 2.00
C GLY A 346 -10.24 -12.84 1.46
N TYR A 347 -11.40 -12.82 2.12
CA TYR A 347 -12.51 -13.74 1.85
C TYR A 347 -12.98 -13.87 0.39
N VAL A 348 -12.78 -12.84 -0.42
CA VAL A 348 -13.12 -12.78 -1.86
C VAL A 348 -11.95 -13.16 -2.80
N MET A 349 -10.85 -13.69 -2.27
CA MET A 349 -9.67 -14.10 -3.04
C MET A 349 -9.66 -15.60 -3.39
N TRP A 350 -10.47 -16.40 -2.69
CA TRP A 350 -10.34 -17.85 -2.67
C TRP A 350 -11.29 -18.55 -3.63
N ASP A 351 -10.87 -19.71 -4.12
CA ASP A 351 -11.67 -20.54 -5.01
C ASP A 351 -12.92 -21.05 -4.29
N ARG A 352 -14.02 -21.16 -5.03
CA ARG A 352 -15.30 -21.68 -4.54
C ARG A 352 -15.15 -23.02 -3.85
N GLN A 353 -14.40 -23.94 -4.46
CA GLN A 353 -14.20 -25.28 -3.91
C GLN A 353 -13.46 -25.23 -2.58
N ARG A 354 -12.47 -24.33 -2.43
CA ARG A 354 -11.75 -24.13 -1.17
C ARG A 354 -12.71 -23.63 -0.10
N LEU A 355 -13.50 -22.60 -0.40
CA LEU A 355 -14.45 -22.02 0.55
C LEU A 355 -15.51 -23.04 0.99
N ALA A 356 -16.07 -23.80 0.05
CA ALA A 356 -17.05 -24.85 0.33
C ALA A 356 -16.47 -25.98 1.19
N ASN A 357 -15.25 -26.45 0.89
CA ASN A 357 -14.61 -27.52 1.67
C ASN A 357 -14.30 -27.10 3.11
N ASN A 358 -14.21 -25.80 3.39
CA ASN A 358 -14.01 -25.26 4.73
C ASN A 358 -15.33 -24.83 5.40
N GLY A 359 -16.49 -25.19 4.82
CA GLY A 359 -17.81 -24.93 5.40
C GLY A 359 -18.19 -23.46 5.46
N ILE A 360 -17.54 -22.57 4.69
CA ILE A 360 -17.82 -21.13 4.74
C ILE A 360 -19.26 -20.83 4.35
N PHE A 361 -19.82 -21.59 3.42
CA PHE A 361 -21.19 -21.42 2.96
C PHE A 361 -22.23 -22.19 3.78
N ASP A 362 -21.82 -22.92 4.83
CA ASP A 362 -22.72 -23.76 5.63
C ASP A 362 -23.57 -22.93 6.60
N SER A 363 -23.09 -21.75 6.98
CA SER A 363 -23.80 -20.82 7.86
C SER A 363 -23.82 -19.41 7.27
N ARG A 364 -24.72 -18.57 7.76
CA ARG A 364 -24.68 -17.14 7.44
C ARG A 364 -23.45 -16.49 8.06
N TRP A 365 -22.98 -15.42 7.43
CA TRP A 365 -22.04 -14.51 8.06
C TRP A 365 -22.74 -13.79 9.21
N GLU A 366 -22.15 -13.84 10.40
CA GLU A 366 -22.59 -13.09 11.56
C GLU A 366 -21.48 -12.12 11.98
N ARG A 367 -21.86 -10.86 12.21
CA ARG A 367 -20.93 -9.82 12.66
C ARG A 367 -20.36 -10.24 14.04
N PRO A 368 -19.03 -10.25 14.21
CA PRO A 368 -18.44 -10.45 15.53
C PRO A 368 -18.89 -9.33 16.47
N GLU A 369 -19.45 -9.70 17.63
CA GLU A 369 -19.75 -8.73 18.69
C GLU A 369 -18.44 -8.16 19.22
N THR A 370 -18.36 -6.83 19.29
CA THR A 370 -17.21 -6.18 19.96
C THR A 370 -17.40 -6.33 21.46
N SER A 371 -16.43 -6.94 22.14
CA SER A 371 -16.55 -7.15 23.58
C SER A 371 -16.41 -5.82 24.33
N GLN A 372 -17.01 -5.74 25.53
CA GLN A 372 -16.83 -4.58 26.40
C GLN A 372 -15.36 -4.37 26.80
N GLU A 373 -14.61 -5.47 26.91
CA GLU A 373 -13.17 -5.42 27.19
C GLU A 373 -12.40 -4.76 26.05
N ASP A 374 -12.71 -5.09 24.79
CA ASP A 374 -12.10 -4.44 23.62
C ASP A 374 -12.39 -2.94 23.60
N MET A 375 -13.64 -2.55 23.90
CA MET A 375 -14.04 -1.13 23.97
C MET A 375 -13.28 -0.38 25.08
N ASN A 376 -13.12 -1.00 26.26
CA ASN A 376 -12.38 -0.42 27.37
C ASN A 376 -10.89 -0.28 27.04
N GLU A 377 -10.31 -1.30 26.40
CA GLU A 377 -8.90 -1.29 25.98
C GLU A 377 -8.64 -0.18 24.96
N ARG A 378 -9.50 -0.02 23.95
CA ARG A 378 -9.43 1.07 22.97
C ARG A 378 -9.46 2.44 23.65
N THR A 379 -10.39 2.61 24.60
CA THR A 379 -10.53 3.87 25.36
C THR A 379 -9.28 4.17 26.17
N ARG A 380 -8.72 3.18 26.87
CA ARG A 380 -7.48 3.34 27.64
C ARG A 380 -6.31 3.76 26.75
N ARG A 381 -6.12 3.07 25.63
CA ARG A 381 -5.02 3.35 24.70
C ARG A 381 -5.13 4.74 24.06
N ARG A 382 -6.34 5.19 23.72
CA ARG A 382 -6.57 6.54 23.21
C ARG A 382 -6.11 7.60 24.21
N ALA A 383 -6.44 7.45 25.49
CA ALA A 383 -5.98 8.35 26.55
C ALA A 383 -4.45 8.34 26.72
N GLU A 384 -3.80 7.18 26.59
CA GLU A 384 -2.33 7.08 26.65
C GLU A 384 -1.66 7.86 25.52
N ILE A 385 -2.23 7.83 24.31
CA ILE A 385 -1.70 8.55 23.15
C ILE A 385 -1.92 10.06 23.27
N GLU A 386 -3.08 10.49 23.76
CA GLU A 386 -3.38 11.91 23.98
C GLU A 386 -2.38 12.51 24.97
N LEU A 387 -2.08 11.80 26.07
CA LEU A 387 -1.05 12.20 27.02
C LEU A 387 0.35 12.26 26.38
N SER A 388 0.67 11.32 25.49
CA SER A 388 1.93 11.34 24.73
C SER A 388 2.04 12.57 23.82
N TRP A 389 0.96 12.98 23.17
CA TRP A 389 0.92 14.19 22.36
C TRP A 389 1.12 15.46 23.19
N GLU A 390 0.40 15.58 24.31
CA GLU A 390 0.54 16.73 25.23
C GLU A 390 1.99 16.90 25.71
N GLN A 391 2.66 15.80 26.07
CA GLN A 391 4.06 15.85 26.50
C GLN A 391 5.02 16.26 25.37
N ARG A 392 4.80 15.75 24.15
CA ARG A 392 5.58 16.15 22.98
C ARG A 392 5.35 17.61 22.59
N GLU A 393 4.15 18.15 22.79
CA GLU A 393 3.85 19.57 22.60
C GLU A 393 4.61 20.45 23.60
N VAL A 394 4.71 20.04 24.87
CA VAL A 394 5.52 20.73 25.88
C VAL A 394 7.00 20.74 25.51
N ILE A 395 7.54 19.62 25.04
CA ILE A 395 8.93 19.52 24.59
C ILE A 395 9.17 20.45 23.39
N ALA A 396 8.27 20.42 22.40
CA ALA A 396 8.36 21.26 21.21
C ALA A 396 8.28 22.75 21.54
N THR A 397 7.38 23.14 22.45
CA THR A 397 7.23 24.53 22.92
C THR A 397 8.49 25.01 23.65
N SER A 398 9.21 24.10 24.31
CA SER A 398 10.50 24.37 24.93
C SER A 398 11.65 24.46 23.92
N GLY A 399 11.40 24.16 22.64
CA GLY A 399 12.37 24.18 21.55
C GLY A 399 12.99 22.83 21.20
N GLY A 400 12.53 21.73 21.80
CA GLY A 400 13.02 20.37 21.55
C GLY A 400 12.40 19.75 20.30
N TRP A 401 13.14 18.87 19.63
CA TRP A 401 12.65 18.13 18.46
C TRP A 401 13.39 16.79 18.30
N GLY A 402 12.95 15.95 17.36
CA GLY A 402 13.55 14.63 17.12
C GLY A 402 12.78 13.51 17.84
N TRP A 403 13.50 12.46 18.23
CA TRP A 403 12.91 11.25 18.82
C TRP A 403 12.71 11.39 20.32
N TRP A 404 11.56 10.93 20.81
CA TRP A 404 11.21 10.90 22.22
C TRP A 404 10.41 9.66 22.61
N SER A 405 10.55 9.24 23.87
CA SER A 405 9.62 8.33 24.54
C SER A 405 9.54 8.70 26.02
N LEU A 406 8.47 8.27 26.69
CA LEU A 406 8.26 8.54 28.13
C LEU A 406 9.45 8.10 29.01
N ALA A 407 10.14 7.03 28.63
CA ALA A 407 11.26 6.48 29.39
C ALA A 407 12.64 6.97 28.91
N ASP A 408 12.74 7.61 27.74
CA ASP A 408 14.01 7.99 27.12
C ASP A 408 13.93 9.37 26.45
N HIS A 409 14.62 10.33 27.06
CA HIS A 409 14.73 11.71 26.61
C HIS A 409 16.09 11.99 25.93
N SER A 410 16.97 10.99 25.81
CA SER A 410 18.37 11.16 25.38
C SER A 410 18.52 11.58 23.92
N LYS A 411 17.50 11.33 23.09
CA LYS A 411 17.49 11.62 21.65
C LYS A 411 16.74 12.90 21.27
N ILE A 412 16.28 13.66 22.27
CA ILE A 412 15.72 15.00 22.04
C ILE A 412 16.86 15.93 21.63
N ILE A 413 16.69 16.60 20.49
CA ILE A 413 17.61 17.60 19.98
C ILE A 413 17.15 18.98 20.46
N TRP A 414 18.04 19.70 21.14
CA TRP A 414 17.82 21.09 21.57
C TRP A 414 18.74 22.01 20.76
N PRO A 415 18.24 22.72 19.74
CA PRO A 415 19.06 23.56 18.90
C PRO A 415 19.58 24.75 19.71
N GLU A 416 20.88 25.05 19.60
CA GLU A 416 21.43 26.30 20.11
C GLU A 416 20.70 27.48 19.46
N ARG A 417 20.33 28.50 20.23
CA ARG A 417 19.50 29.67 19.85
C ARG A 417 19.86 30.37 18.52
N LYS A 418 21.01 30.08 17.90
CA LYS A 418 21.50 30.70 16.67
C LYS A 418 21.28 29.86 15.39
N SER A 419 20.80 28.62 15.50
CA SER A 419 20.82 27.63 14.41
C SER A 419 19.43 27.13 13.98
N GLN A 420 18.36 27.87 14.28
CA GLN A 420 17.01 27.46 13.86
C GLN A 420 16.84 27.58 12.33
N PRO A 421 16.50 26.49 11.62
CA PRO A 421 16.13 26.55 10.21
C PRO A 421 14.87 27.40 10.00
N ALA A 422 14.81 28.16 8.91
CA ALA A 422 13.75 29.14 8.65
C ALA A 422 12.32 28.55 8.65
N GLN A 423 12.18 27.27 8.30
CA GLN A 423 10.91 26.53 8.30
C GLN A 423 10.31 26.30 9.71
N TYR A 424 11.10 26.51 10.77
CA TYR A 424 10.67 26.38 12.17
C TYR A 424 10.51 27.74 12.88
N ARG A 425 10.68 28.87 12.18
CA ARG A 425 10.33 30.20 12.71
C ARG A 425 8.84 30.45 12.53
N ARG A 426 7.97 29.83 13.34
CA ARG A 426 6.63 30.37 13.57
C ARG A 426 6.62 31.23 14.84
N ARG A 427 5.86 32.33 14.77
CA ARG A 427 5.82 33.44 15.74
C ARG A 427 5.78 32.89 17.16
N ALA A 428 6.74 33.34 17.99
CA ALA A 428 6.70 33.12 19.42
C ALA A 428 5.28 33.36 19.95
N PRO A 429 4.70 32.44 20.73
CA PRO A 429 3.38 32.68 21.32
C PRO A 429 3.44 33.98 22.13
N SER A 430 2.33 34.72 22.11
CA SER A 430 2.17 35.94 22.90
C SER A 430 2.63 35.69 24.32
N ARG A 431 3.51 36.56 24.83
CA ARG A 431 4.09 36.57 26.18
C ARG A 431 3.21 35.83 27.18
N PHE A 432 3.76 34.77 27.78
CA PHE A 432 3.24 34.23 29.03
C PHE A 432 3.32 35.33 30.09
N GLU A 433 2.19 35.95 30.40
CA GLU A 433 2.03 36.83 31.56
C GLU A 433 1.45 36.00 32.71
N PRO A 434 2.26 35.61 33.70
CA PRO A 434 1.77 34.84 34.84
C PRO A 434 0.72 35.66 35.59
N LYS A 435 -0.42 35.04 35.89
CA LYS A 435 -1.55 35.72 36.55
C LYS A 435 -1.40 35.71 38.06
N THR A 436 -0.50 34.88 38.59
CA THR A 436 -0.22 34.76 40.01
C THR A 436 1.28 34.77 40.31
N LEU A 437 1.62 35.15 41.54
CA LEU A 437 3.00 35.21 42.01
C LEU A 437 3.62 33.81 42.16
N GLU A 438 2.78 32.79 42.30
CA GLU A 438 3.17 31.37 42.33
C GLU A 438 3.47 30.83 40.93
N GLU A 439 2.64 31.11 39.92
CA GLU A 439 2.94 30.79 38.51
C GLU A 439 4.21 31.49 38.03
N ALA A 440 4.45 32.73 38.46
CA ALA A 440 5.68 33.45 38.14
C ALA A 440 6.92 32.78 38.76
N ARG A 441 6.78 32.22 39.97
CA ARG A 441 7.87 31.53 40.67
C ARG A 441 8.16 30.15 40.08
N ASP A 442 7.15 29.37 39.76
CA ASP A 442 7.34 28.06 39.12
C ASP A 442 7.83 28.20 37.68
N GLY A 443 7.34 29.20 36.95
CA GLY A 443 7.87 29.56 35.64
C GLY A 443 9.34 30.00 35.66
N LEU A 444 9.84 30.60 36.76
CA LEU A 444 11.25 30.96 36.90
C LEU A 444 12.15 29.79 37.35
N ARG A 445 11.57 28.76 37.97
CA ARG A 445 12.30 27.56 38.43
C ARG A 445 12.63 26.59 37.29
N THR A 446 11.84 26.61 36.22
CA THR A 446 12.06 25.79 35.01
C THR A 446 13.13 26.35 34.07
N PHE A 447 13.56 27.60 34.26
CA PHE A 447 14.73 28.15 33.56
C PHE A 447 16.00 27.89 34.36
N ASP A 448 16.97 27.19 33.76
CA ASP A 448 18.29 27.02 34.35
C ASP A 448 19.05 28.35 34.28
N LEU A 449 18.87 29.17 35.32
CA LEU A 449 19.53 30.46 35.44
C LEU A 449 21.01 30.29 35.79
N PRO A 450 21.91 31.13 35.22
CA PRO A 450 23.32 31.15 35.60
C PRO A 450 23.49 31.29 37.12
N LEU A 451 24.48 30.60 37.70
CA LEU A 451 24.76 30.58 39.15
C LEU A 451 24.87 31.98 39.79
N SER A 452 25.20 33.01 39.00
CA SER A 452 25.26 34.42 39.43
C SER A 452 23.89 35.03 39.78
N VAL A 453 22.79 34.50 39.23
CA VAL A 453 21.42 34.98 39.46
C VAL A 453 20.77 34.28 40.65
N ARG A 454 21.05 32.99 40.88
CA ARG A 454 20.54 32.23 42.04
C ARG A 454 20.94 32.84 43.39
N ARG A 455 22.11 33.50 43.48
CA ARG A 455 22.55 34.18 44.72
C ARG A 455 21.75 35.43 45.10
N ARG A 456 20.99 36.04 44.17
CA ARG A 456 20.20 37.26 44.46
C ARG A 456 18.74 36.99 44.82
N LEU A 457 18.25 35.76 44.62
CA LEU A 457 16.86 35.37 44.90
C LEU A 457 16.70 34.58 46.22
N GLY A 458 17.80 34.35 46.95
CA GLY A 458 17.81 33.67 48.24
C GLY A 458 17.96 34.60 49.45
N GLY A 459 17.35 35.79 49.40
CA GLY A 459 17.28 36.73 50.52
C GLY A 459 15.85 36.95 50.95
#